data_AF-A0AA37MCF2-F1
#
_entry.id   AF-A0AA37MCF2-F1
#
_cell.length_a   1.000
_cell.length_b   1.000
_cell.length_c   1.000
_cell.angle_alpha   90.00
_cell.angle_beta   90.00
_cell.angle_gamma   90.00
#
_symmetry.space_group_name_H-M   'P 1'
#
loop_
_entity.id
_entity.type
_entity.pdbx_description
1 polymer ?
#
loop_
_entity_poly.entity_id
_entity_poly.type
_entity_poly.pdbx_seq_one_letter_code
_entity_poly.pdbx_strand_id
1 'polypeptide(L)' 'MASATIGRGDHVVFERLDLAEALGIWRHARGRIVGIHGQDGRPRTVDVQFEGHEVLERYLPDLFRRVH' A
#
# COMPACT_ATOMS: atom_id res chain seq x y z
N MET A 1 0.59 -18.18 -5.29
CA MET A 1 -0.57 -17.29 -5.12
C MET A 1 -0.39 -16.12 -6.05
N ALA A 2 -1.34 -15.84 -6.95
CA ALA A 2 -1.25 -14.71 -7.85
C ALA A 2 -1.31 -13.43 -7.00
N SER A 3 -0.18 -12.73 -6.87
CA SER A 3 -0.15 -11.37 -6.31
C SER A 3 -1.08 -10.55 -7.20
N ALA A 4 -2.23 -10.15 -6.68
CA ALA A 4 -3.17 -9.33 -7.41
C ALA A 4 -2.43 -8.04 -7.76
N THR A 5 -2.26 -7.76 -9.05
CA THR A 5 -1.48 -6.61 -9.51
C THR A 5 -2.12 -5.31 -9.03
N ILE A 6 -1.64 -4.78 -7.90
CA ILE A 6 -2.10 -3.50 -7.32
C ILE A 6 -1.76 -2.38 -8.29
N GLY A 7 -2.75 -1.62 -8.74
CA GLY A 7 -2.64 -0.52 -9.70
C GLY A 7 -2.83 0.86 -9.09
N ARG A 8 -2.50 1.92 -9.85
CA ARG A 8 -2.76 3.31 -9.43
C ARG A 8 -4.27 3.52 -9.37
N GLY A 9 -4.74 4.12 -8.27
CA GLY A 9 -6.15 4.36 -8.02
C GLY A 9 -6.86 3.22 -7.29
N ASP A 10 -6.24 2.04 -7.14
CA ASP A 10 -6.80 0.95 -6.36
C ASP A 10 -6.90 1.33 -4.88
N HIS A 11 -7.96 0.86 -4.23
CA HIS A 11 -8.08 0.92 -2.78
C HIS A 11 -7.39 -0.28 -2.15
N VAL A 12 -6.69 -0.03 -1.05
CA VAL A 12 -5.90 -1.04 -0.34
C VAL A 12 -6.06 -0.89 1.16
N VAL A 13 -5.83 -1.98 1.88
CA VAL A 13 -5.63 -2.00 3.33
C VAL A 13 -4.30 -2.67 3.62
N PHE A 14 -3.75 -2.46 4.82
CA PHE A 14 -2.59 -3.26 5.25
C PHE A 14 -2.97 -4.73 5.38
N GLU A 15 -2.19 -5.60 4.77
CA GLU A 15 -2.29 -7.05 5.01
C GLU A 15 -1.70 -7.42 6.37
N ARG A 16 -0.69 -6.67 6.80
CA ARG A 16 0.03 -6.84 8.07
C ARG A 16 -0.43 -5.82 9.11
N LEU A 17 -1.25 -6.28 10.05
CA LEU A 17 -1.82 -5.46 11.13
C LEU A 17 -0.76 -4.93 12.10
N ASP A 18 0.31 -5.69 12.32
CA ASP A 18 1.44 -5.32 13.17
C ASP A 18 2.21 -4.09 12.63
N LEU A 19 2.36 -4.01 11.30
CA LEU A 19 2.99 -2.87 10.65
C LEU A 19 2.09 -1.62 10.68
N ALA A 20 0.78 -1.80 10.47
CA ALA A 20 -0.17 -0.69 10.55
C ALA A 20 -0.18 -0.05 11.95
N GLU A 21 -0.16 -0.86 13.00
CA GLU A 21 -0.10 -0.39 14.39
C GLU A 21 1.20 0.35 14.70
N ALA A 22 2.35 -0.14 14.23
CA ALA A 22 3.63 0.54 14.39
C ALA A 22 3.68 1.90 13.68
N LEU A 23 2.95 2.06 12.57
CA LEU A 23 2.83 3.32 11.83
C LEU A 23 1.72 4.24 12.38
N GLY A 24 1.01 3.83 13.44
CA GLY A 24 -0.13 4.59 13.98
C GLY A 24 -1.33 4.64 13.04
N ILE A 25 -1.36 3.78 12.01
CA ILE A 25 -2.43 3.71 11.03
C ILE A 25 -3.52 2.79 11.59
N TRP A 26 -4.76 3.24 11.54
CA TRP A 26 -5.89 2.44 12.02
C TRP A 26 -5.96 1.10 11.30
N ARG A 27 -6.29 0.05 12.05
CA ARG A 27 -6.28 -1.37 11.66
C ARG A 27 -7.14 -1.70 10.42
N HIS A 28 -7.99 -0.77 10.00
CA HIS A 28 -8.89 -0.86 8.85
C HIS A 28 -8.85 0.40 7.96
N ALA A 29 -7.82 1.23 8.11
CA ALA A 29 -7.67 2.42 7.30
C ALA A 29 -7.59 2.01 5.82
N ARG A 30 -8.47 2.58 5.01
CA ARG A 30 -8.43 2.41 3.56
C ARG A 30 -7.45 3.42 2.99
N GLY A 31 -6.48 2.90 2.26
CA GLY A 31 -5.53 3.68 1.49
C GLY A 31 -5.88 3.65 0.02
N ARG A 32 -5.44 4.66 -0.72
CA ARG A 32 -5.50 4.69 -2.18
C ARG A 32 -4.09 4.74 -2.74
N ILE A 33 -3.82 3.92 -3.76
CA ILE A 33 -2.54 3.97 -4.46
C ILE A 33 -2.47 5.25 -5.29
N VAL A 34 -1.53 6.13 -4.97
CA VAL A 34 -1.34 7.41 -5.64
C VAL A 34 -0.13 7.39 -6.59
N GLY A 35 0.85 6.53 -6.31
CA GLY A 35 2.09 6.37 -7.07
C GLY A 35 2.52 4.92 -7.18
N ILE A 36 3.19 4.58 -8.28
CA ILE A 36 3.84 3.29 -8.49
C ILE A 36 5.23 3.59 -9.02
N HIS A 37 6.24 2.99 -8.39
CA HIS A 37 7.63 3.09 -8.79
C HIS A 37 8.17 1.70 -9.08
N GLY A 38 9.04 1.61 -10.07
CA GLY A 38 9.63 0.35 -10.50
C GLY A 38 10.19 0.52 -11.88
N GLN A 39 11.51 0.55 -11.98
CA GLN A 39 12.24 0.58 -13.23
C GLN A 39 13.43 -0.37 -13.13
N ASP A 40 13.68 -1.11 -14.21
CA ASP A 40 14.86 -1.92 -14.49
C ASP A 40 15.57 -2.53 -13.27
N GLY A 41 15.14 -3.73 -12.90
CA GLY A 41 15.83 -4.59 -11.92
C GLY A 41 15.62 -4.22 -10.45
N ARG A 42 14.91 -3.14 -10.12
CA ARG A 42 14.55 -2.80 -8.73
C ARG A 42 13.18 -3.35 -8.33
N PRO A 43 12.98 -3.69 -7.03
CA PRO A 43 11.67 -4.06 -6.53
C PRO A 43 10.66 -2.96 -6.81
N ARG A 44 9.48 -3.36 -7.30
CA ARG A 44 8.35 -2.46 -7.48
C ARG A 44 7.92 -1.94 -6.11
N THR A 45 7.73 -0.64 -5.98
CA THR A 45 7.20 0.02 -4.78
C THR A 45 5.98 0.86 -5.12
N VAL A 46 5.15 1.16 -4.13
CA VAL A 46 3.93 1.96 -4.27
C VAL A 46 3.89 3.07 -3.23
N ASP A 47 3.23 4.16 -3.61
CA ASP A 47 2.87 5.24 -2.70
C ASP A 47 1.39 5.14 -2.39
N VAL A 48 1.05 5.20 -1.10
CA VAL A 48 -0.31 4.98 -0.61
C VAL A 48 -0.74 6.15 0.27
N GLN A 49 -1.85 6.78 -0.10
CA GLN A 49 -2.48 7.81 0.72
C GLN A 49 -3.56 7.16 1.58
N PHE A 50 -3.37 7.13 2.90
CA PHE A 50 -4.39 6.74 3.87
C PHE A 50 -5.19 7.97 4.33
N GLU A 51 -6.50 7.81 4.57
CA GLU A 51 -7.33 8.90 5.06
C GLU A 51 -6.81 9.42 6.42
N GLY A 52 -6.56 10.73 6.51
CA GLY A 52 -6.08 11.35 7.76
C GLY A 52 -4.60 11.13 8.09
N HIS A 53 -3.81 10.54 7.19
CA HIS A 53 -2.38 10.30 7.36
C HIS A 53 -1.55 10.94 6.23
N GLU A 54 -0.24 11.05 6.41
CA GLU A 54 0.67 11.40 5.32
C GLU A 54 0.74 10.28 4.27
N VAL A 55 1.21 10.61 3.06
CA VAL A 55 1.46 9.62 2.01
C VAL A 55 2.58 8.69 2.48
N LEU A 56 2.31 7.39 2.49
CA LEU A 56 3.34 6.39 2.65
C LEU A 56 4.05 6.19 1.32
N GLU A 57 5.31 6.59 1.24
CA GLU A 57 6.08 6.53 0.00
C GLU A 57 6.95 5.27 -0.08
N ARG A 58 7.08 4.71 -1.29
CA ARG A 58 8.02 3.63 -1.64
C ARG A 58 7.88 2.35 -0.82
N TYR A 59 6.67 1.96 -0.45
CA TYR A 59 6.39 0.69 0.23
C TYR A 59 6.28 -0.48 -0.75
N LEU A 60 6.57 -1.70 -0.30
CA LEU A 60 6.38 -2.90 -1.11
C LEU A 60 4.86 -3.18 -1.29
N PRO A 61 4.41 -3.50 -2.52
CA PRO A 61 3.01 -3.83 -2.80
C PRO A 61 2.48 -4.98 -1.93
N ASP A 62 3.33 -5.96 -1.62
CA ASP A 62 2.97 -7.17 -0.86
C ASP A 62 2.61 -6.89 0.61
N LEU A 63 2.79 -5.66 1.10
CA LEU A 63 2.33 -5.25 2.43
C LEU A 63 0.85 -4.86 2.44
N PHE A 64 0.24 -4.78 1.26
CA PHE A 64 -1.10 -4.28 1.07
C PHE A 64 -1.99 -5.34 0.42
N ARG A 65 -3.24 -5.40 0.89
CA ARG A 65 -4.30 -6.16 0.26
C ARG A 65 -5.23 -5.21 -0.47
N ARG A 66 -5.43 -5.45 -1.77
CA ARG A 66 -6.44 -4.72 -2.56
C ARG A 66 -7.85 -5.00 -2.04
N VAL A 67 -8.64 -3.95 -1.93
CA VAL A 67 -10.06 -3.99 -1.57
C VAL A 67 -10.89 -3.33 -2.67
N HIS A 68 -12.12 -3.83 -2.84
CA HIS A 68 -13.09 -3.35 -3.82
C HIS A 68 -14.11 -2.41 -3.17
#